data_AF-A0A838ML59-F1
#
_entry.id   AF-A0A838ML59-F1
#
_cell.length_a   1.000
_cell.length_b   1.000
_cell.length_c   1.000
_cell.angle_alpha   90.00
_cell.angle_beta   90.00
_cell.angle_gamma   90.00
#
_symmetry.space_group_name_H-M   'P 1'
#
loop_
_entity.id
_entity.type
_entity.pdbx_description
1 polymer ?
#
loop_
_entity_poly.entity_id
_entity_poly.type
_entity_poly.pdbx_seq_one_letter_code
_entity_poly.pdbx_strand_id
1 'polypeptide(L)'
;MSRPATARLKVNPPLGRRPSLENCRIEELNIDPAYQRSIDNAPSLTLVRKIASFWDWSLFHPLAVARREDGTLWVIDGQHRLAAARLRRDLLDLPCVVSRSASRADEAASFVAMNQQRRALNKLDLFKAAVAGGDSEADAIAAALEAAGLRLARHTNYTAWKPGMISNVAGIEQAWRRHGAKVTRLALRALGEALAGQVLRYAGSIFPGIVAVCAEVLKDGAGFADDRWALFIEMIAAGEQAQWRADIARYRVANPNVKYSASSAAVFLAAWHELLGELVEDDA
;
A
#
# COMPACT_ATOMS: atom_id res chain seq x y z
N MET A 1 -29.94 7.15 -39.53
CA MET A 1 -29.37 6.69 -38.24
C MET A 1 -27.90 6.31 -38.50
N SER A 2 -26.94 7.16 -38.11
CA SER A 2 -25.52 6.84 -38.29
C SER A 2 -25.06 5.90 -37.18
N ARG A 3 -24.40 4.80 -37.55
CA ARG A 3 -23.75 3.89 -36.61
C ARG A 3 -22.62 4.66 -35.91
N PRO A 4 -22.48 4.62 -34.57
CA PRO A 4 -21.33 5.23 -33.92
C PRO A 4 -20.08 4.51 -34.41
N ALA A 5 -19.13 5.27 -34.95
CA ALA A 5 -17.84 4.75 -35.35
C ALA A 5 -17.15 4.20 -34.10
N THR A 6 -17.09 2.88 -33.97
CA THR A 6 -16.14 2.24 -33.05
C THR A 6 -14.75 2.59 -33.59
N ALA A 7 -14.15 3.66 -33.08
CA ALA A 7 -12.79 4.06 -33.42
C ALA A 7 -11.86 2.91 -32.98
N ARG A 8 -11.56 2.02 -33.94
CA ARG A 8 -10.70 0.87 -33.71
C ARG A 8 -9.33 1.42 -33.31
N LEU A 9 -8.83 1.02 -32.13
CA LEU A 9 -7.52 1.43 -31.64
C LEU A 9 -6.47 1.15 -32.73
N LYS A 10 -5.79 2.20 -33.20
CA LYS A 10 -4.65 2.05 -34.11
C LYS A 10 -3.47 1.51 -33.30
N VAL A 11 -3.06 0.30 -33.62
CA VAL A 11 -1.93 -0.39 -32.97
C VAL A 11 -0.74 -0.48 -33.93
N ASN A 12 0.47 -0.39 -33.37
CA ASN A 12 1.70 -0.62 -34.13
C ASN A 12 1.87 -2.13 -34.44
N PRO A 13 2.60 -2.48 -35.51
CA PRO A 13 2.93 -3.89 -35.77
C PRO A 13 3.74 -4.47 -34.59
N PRO A 14 3.55 -5.76 -34.28
CA PRO A 14 4.33 -6.42 -33.24
C PRO A 14 5.81 -6.43 -33.61
N LEU A 15 6.68 -6.19 -32.62
CA LEU A 15 8.13 -6.27 -32.77
C LEU A 15 8.65 -7.64 -32.33
N GLY A 16 9.73 -8.10 -32.98
CA GLY A 16 10.40 -9.34 -32.63
C GLY A 16 9.66 -10.62 -33.05
N ARG A 17 10.22 -11.78 -32.69
CA ARG A 17 9.59 -13.09 -32.89
C ARG A 17 8.84 -13.51 -31.62
N ARG A 18 7.79 -14.30 -31.78
CA ARG A 18 7.06 -14.89 -30.66
C ARG A 18 8.01 -15.78 -29.83
N PRO A 19 8.05 -15.63 -28.49
CA PRO A 19 8.84 -16.51 -27.64
C PRO A 19 8.26 -17.92 -27.57
N SER A 20 9.10 -18.90 -27.21
CA SER A 20 8.67 -20.26 -26.84
C SER A 20 8.40 -20.35 -25.35
N LEU A 21 7.48 -21.23 -24.96
CA LEU A 21 7.28 -21.66 -23.57
C LEU A 21 7.99 -23.00 -23.41
N GLU A 22 8.97 -23.06 -22.52
CA GLU A 22 9.83 -24.23 -22.33
C GLU A 22 10.03 -24.51 -20.84
N ASN A 23 10.14 -25.79 -20.46
CA ASN A 23 10.70 -26.16 -19.16
C ASN A 23 12.22 -26.29 -19.33
N CYS A 24 12.99 -25.35 -18.79
CA CYS A 24 14.45 -25.35 -18.91
C CYS A 24 15.08 -25.97 -17.66
N ARG A 25 16.10 -26.81 -17.84
CA ARG A 25 16.81 -27.40 -16.70
C ARG A 25 17.49 -26.30 -15.89
N ILE A 26 17.42 -26.40 -14.56
CA ILE A 26 17.98 -25.38 -13.65
C ILE A 26 19.49 -25.19 -13.83
N GLU A 27 20.18 -26.28 -14.20
CA GLU A 27 21.62 -26.34 -14.48
C GLU A 27 22.02 -25.65 -15.79
N GLU A 28 21.12 -25.52 -16.76
CA GLU A 28 21.39 -24.89 -18.07
C GLU A 28 21.16 -23.37 -18.05
N LEU A 29 20.53 -22.85 -16.99
CA LEU A 29 20.14 -21.44 -16.88
C LEU A 29 21.29 -20.59 -16.32
N ASN A 30 21.76 -19.62 -17.09
CA ASN A 30 22.87 -18.74 -16.72
C ASN A 30 22.39 -17.35 -16.27
N ILE A 31 23.21 -16.66 -15.47
CA ILE A 31 23.01 -15.27 -15.07
C ILE A 31 24.15 -14.43 -15.65
N ASP A 32 23.83 -13.36 -16.34
CA ASP A 32 24.83 -12.41 -16.83
C ASP A 32 25.03 -11.27 -15.81
N PRO A 33 26.19 -11.20 -15.13
CA PRO A 33 26.43 -10.19 -14.10
C PRO A 33 26.58 -8.77 -14.66
N ALA A 34 26.74 -8.57 -15.97
CA ALA A 34 27.00 -7.24 -16.53
C ALA A 34 25.77 -6.31 -16.52
N TYR A 35 24.55 -6.86 -16.52
CA TYR A 35 23.32 -6.07 -16.48
C TYR A 35 22.34 -6.50 -15.38
N GLN A 36 22.61 -7.62 -14.69
CA GLN A 36 21.80 -8.08 -13.57
C GLN A 36 22.20 -7.41 -12.25
N ARG A 37 21.24 -7.29 -11.34
CA ARG A 37 21.53 -6.84 -9.97
C ARG A 37 22.22 -7.95 -9.17
N SER A 38 23.16 -7.59 -8.30
CA SER A 38 23.67 -8.53 -7.30
C SER A 38 22.57 -8.92 -6.33
N ILE A 39 22.53 -10.21 -5.98
CA ILE A 39 21.61 -10.78 -4.99
C ILE A 39 22.33 -11.20 -3.70
N ASP A 40 23.59 -10.80 -3.53
CA ASP A 40 24.43 -11.20 -2.39
C ASP A 40 24.18 -10.33 -1.15
N ASN A 41 23.34 -9.30 -1.28
CA ASN A 41 22.92 -8.47 -0.16
C ASN A 41 21.91 -9.20 0.75
N ALA A 42 21.92 -8.85 2.04
CA ALA A 42 21.07 -9.49 3.05
C ALA A 42 19.57 -9.51 2.73
N PRO A 43 18.95 -8.44 2.17
CA PRO A 43 17.55 -8.48 1.76
C PRO A 43 17.28 -9.51 0.66
N SER A 44 18.15 -9.60 -0.34
CA SER A 44 18.00 -10.56 -1.43
C SER A 44 18.17 -12.00 -0.93
N LEU A 45 19.17 -12.26 -0.09
CA LEU A 45 19.36 -13.59 0.51
C LEU A 45 18.15 -14.01 1.37
N THR A 46 17.58 -13.08 2.12
CA THR A 46 16.36 -13.32 2.90
C THR A 46 15.18 -13.67 1.99
N LEU A 47 15.00 -12.93 0.90
CA LEU A 47 13.96 -13.20 -0.09
C LEU A 47 14.14 -14.58 -0.75
N VAL A 48 15.35 -14.92 -1.18
CA VAL A 48 15.67 -16.22 -1.79
C VAL A 48 15.34 -17.37 -0.83
N ARG A 49 15.77 -17.27 0.43
CA ARG A 49 15.46 -18.29 1.46
C ARG A 49 13.96 -18.40 1.71
N LYS A 50 13.24 -17.28 1.74
CA LYS A 50 11.78 -17.27 1.90
C LYS A 50 11.09 -17.99 0.74
N ILE A 51 11.45 -17.67 -0.51
CA ILE A 51 10.90 -18.34 -1.70
C ILE A 51 11.21 -19.85 -1.67
N ALA A 52 12.44 -20.24 -1.29
CA ALA A 52 12.81 -21.66 -1.24
C ALA A 52 12.02 -22.42 -0.17
N SER A 53 11.84 -21.82 1.02
CA SER A 53 11.17 -22.44 2.17
C SER A 53 9.66 -22.56 1.97
N PHE A 54 9.05 -21.56 1.33
CA PHE A 54 7.61 -21.47 1.08
C PHE A 54 7.33 -21.50 -0.42
N TRP A 55 7.98 -22.42 -1.13
CA TRP A 55 7.81 -22.56 -2.58
C TRP A 55 6.36 -22.94 -2.90
N ASP A 56 5.73 -22.15 -3.75
CA ASP A 56 4.36 -22.35 -4.18
C ASP A 56 4.29 -22.10 -5.69
N TRP A 57 3.93 -23.15 -6.45
CA TRP A 57 3.79 -23.08 -7.90
C TRP A 57 2.69 -22.11 -8.34
N SER A 58 1.67 -21.86 -7.51
CA SER A 58 0.61 -20.89 -7.80
C SER A 58 1.11 -19.44 -7.80
N LEU A 59 2.20 -19.16 -7.09
CA LEU A 59 2.85 -17.84 -7.06
C LEU A 59 4.00 -17.73 -8.07
N PHE A 60 4.41 -18.86 -8.68
CA PHE A 60 5.53 -18.89 -9.61
C PHE A 60 5.15 -18.22 -10.93
N HIS A 61 5.97 -17.27 -11.36
CA HIS A 61 5.88 -16.69 -12.70
C HIS A 61 7.06 -17.22 -13.54
N PRO A 62 6.82 -17.69 -14.78
CA PRO A 62 7.87 -18.17 -15.66
C PRO A 62 9.05 -17.21 -15.78
N LEU A 63 10.26 -17.75 -15.87
CA LEU A 63 11.46 -16.93 -16.05
C LEU A 63 11.47 -16.34 -17.45
N ALA A 64 11.89 -15.07 -17.59
CA ALA A 64 12.20 -14.52 -18.90
C ALA A 64 13.64 -14.89 -19.25
N VAL A 65 13.84 -15.60 -20.36
CA VAL A 65 15.13 -16.18 -20.74
C VAL A 65 15.49 -15.78 -22.17
N ALA A 66 16.73 -15.34 -22.37
CA ALA A 66 17.33 -15.17 -23.68
C ALA A 66 18.03 -16.46 -24.12
N ARG A 67 17.71 -16.92 -25.33
CA ARG A 67 18.54 -17.88 -26.06
C ARG A 67 19.47 -17.11 -26.98
N ARG A 68 20.78 -17.21 -26.74
CA ARG A 68 21.82 -16.61 -27.59
C ARG A 68 22.07 -17.48 -28.83
N GLU A 69 22.86 -16.98 -29.79
CA GLU A 69 23.16 -17.68 -31.04
C GLU A 69 23.86 -19.03 -30.84
N ASP A 70 24.69 -19.14 -29.80
CA ASP A 70 25.36 -20.38 -29.39
C ASP A 70 24.42 -21.40 -28.69
N GLY A 71 23.13 -21.06 -28.56
CA GLY A 71 22.12 -21.90 -27.93
C GLY A 71 22.04 -21.77 -26.40
N THR A 72 22.96 -21.05 -25.77
CA THR A 72 23.01 -20.88 -24.31
C THR A 72 21.80 -20.09 -23.80
N LEU A 73 21.34 -20.45 -22.60
CA LEU A 73 20.17 -19.86 -21.96
C LEU A 73 20.59 -18.90 -20.84
N TRP A 74 20.11 -17.66 -20.91
CA TRP A 74 20.45 -16.58 -19.99
C TRP A 74 19.21 -15.93 -19.41
N VAL A 75 19.07 -15.93 -18.08
CA VAL A 75 17.92 -15.33 -17.41
C VAL A 75 17.99 -13.81 -17.48
N ILE A 76 16.96 -13.21 -18.05
CA ILE A 76 16.71 -11.77 -18.06
C ILE A 76 15.89 -11.37 -16.82
N ASP A 77 14.85 -12.12 -16.45
CA ASP A 77 14.07 -11.86 -15.23
C ASP A 77 13.77 -13.12 -14.42
N GLY A 78 13.89 -12.99 -13.09
CA GLY A 78 13.59 -14.06 -12.14
C GLY A 78 14.81 -14.70 -11.47
N GLN A 79 15.93 -13.98 -11.40
CA GLN A 79 17.16 -14.40 -10.72
C GLN A 79 16.92 -14.93 -9.29
N HIS A 80 16.08 -14.26 -8.47
CA HIS A 80 15.74 -14.73 -7.11
C HIS A 80 15.00 -16.07 -7.11
N ARG A 81 14.12 -16.31 -8.10
CA ARG A 81 13.39 -17.58 -8.25
C ARG A 81 14.33 -18.71 -8.66
N LEU A 82 15.23 -18.45 -9.61
CA LEU A 82 16.25 -19.42 -10.00
C LEU A 82 17.17 -19.76 -8.82
N ALA A 83 17.63 -18.76 -8.08
CA ALA A 83 18.46 -18.97 -6.89
C ALA A 83 17.72 -19.80 -5.83
N ALA A 84 16.43 -19.53 -5.60
CA ALA A 84 15.62 -20.29 -4.65
C ALA A 84 15.42 -21.74 -5.12
N ALA A 85 15.16 -21.97 -6.41
CA ALA A 85 15.05 -23.32 -6.97
C ALA A 85 16.35 -24.11 -6.78
N ARG A 86 17.51 -23.48 -7.02
CA ARG A 86 18.84 -24.06 -6.76
C ARG A 86 19.06 -24.44 -5.29
N LEU A 87 18.50 -23.69 -4.35
CA LEU A 87 18.60 -24.01 -2.92
C LEU A 87 17.78 -25.25 -2.54
N ARG A 88 16.63 -25.50 -3.17
CA ARG A 88 15.76 -26.61 -2.78
C ARG A 88 16.28 -27.98 -3.19
N ARG A 89 17.02 -28.07 -4.30
CA ARG A 89 17.64 -29.30 -4.87
C ARG A 89 16.66 -30.43 -5.23
N ASP A 90 15.36 -30.25 -5.05
CA ASP A 90 14.29 -31.20 -5.40
C ASP A 90 13.58 -30.84 -6.72
N LEU A 91 13.94 -29.71 -7.33
CA LEU A 91 13.44 -29.25 -8.61
C LEU A 91 14.45 -29.56 -9.72
N LEU A 92 13.97 -30.04 -10.87
CA LEU A 92 14.80 -30.36 -12.04
C LEU A 92 14.82 -29.24 -13.08
N ASP A 93 13.65 -28.68 -13.36
CA ASP A 93 13.44 -27.65 -14.37
C ASP A 93 12.55 -26.51 -13.84
N LEU A 94 12.49 -25.43 -14.61
CA LEU A 94 11.62 -24.28 -14.36
C LEU A 94 10.90 -23.88 -15.65
N PRO A 95 9.62 -23.48 -15.56
CA PRO A 95 8.92 -22.84 -16.67
C PRO A 95 9.59 -21.53 -17.09
N CYS A 96 9.83 -21.38 -18.39
CA CYS A 96 10.53 -20.25 -19.00
C CYS A 96 9.80 -19.73 -20.24
N VAL A 97 9.81 -18.41 -20.42
CA VAL A 97 9.49 -17.72 -21.68
C VAL A 97 10.83 -17.43 -22.36
N VAL A 98 11.13 -18.18 -23.42
CA VAL A 98 12.41 -18.13 -24.11
C VAL A 98 12.30 -17.28 -25.39
N SER A 99 13.04 -16.17 -25.41
CA SER A 99 13.17 -15.28 -26.56
C SER A 99 14.55 -15.41 -27.18
N ARG A 100 14.65 -15.33 -28.51
CA ARG A 100 15.97 -15.17 -29.14
C ARG A 100 16.49 -13.77 -28.86
N SER A 101 17.76 -13.66 -28.46
CA SER A 101 18.44 -12.39 -28.32
C SER A 101 19.54 -12.26 -29.37
N ALA A 102 19.65 -11.10 -30.00
CA ALA A 102 20.72 -10.80 -30.95
C ALA A 102 21.98 -10.27 -30.23
N SER A 103 21.83 -9.67 -29.04
CA SER A 103 22.95 -9.10 -28.30
C SER A 103 22.70 -9.00 -26.80
N ARG A 104 23.79 -8.90 -26.02
CA ARG A 104 23.71 -8.58 -24.58
C ARG A 104 23.05 -7.22 -24.31
N ALA A 105 23.15 -6.28 -25.26
CA ALA A 105 22.52 -4.98 -25.15
C ALA A 105 20.98 -5.10 -25.21
N ASP A 106 20.45 -5.97 -26.07
CA ASP A 106 19.00 -6.24 -26.16
C ASP A 106 18.47 -6.90 -24.89
N GLU A 107 19.25 -7.81 -24.29
CA GLU A 107 18.93 -8.43 -23.00
C GLU A 107 18.85 -7.38 -21.89
N ALA A 108 19.84 -6.49 -21.81
CA ALA A 108 19.87 -5.42 -20.82
C ALA A 108 18.70 -4.43 -21.00
N ALA A 109 18.39 -4.04 -22.24
CA ALA A 109 17.24 -3.19 -22.54
C ALA A 109 15.91 -3.86 -22.14
N SER A 110 15.79 -5.17 -22.42
CA SER A 110 14.64 -5.98 -22.00
C SER A 110 14.51 -6.06 -20.48
N PHE A 111 15.62 -6.28 -19.77
CA PHE A 111 15.66 -6.28 -18.31
C PHE A 111 15.16 -4.95 -17.73
N VAL A 112 15.65 -3.83 -18.23
CA VAL A 112 15.23 -2.49 -17.78
C VAL A 112 13.74 -2.28 -18.06
N ALA A 113 13.28 -2.55 -19.28
CA ALA A 113 11.88 -2.38 -19.66
C ALA A 113 10.92 -3.21 -18.80
N MET A 114 11.22 -4.50 -18.58
CA MET A 114 10.40 -5.39 -17.75
C MET A 114 10.34 -4.97 -16.27
N ASN A 115 11.40 -4.36 -15.75
CA ASN A 115 11.42 -3.88 -14.37
C ASN A 115 10.76 -2.51 -14.22
N GLN A 116 10.90 -1.61 -15.19
CA GLN A 116 10.25 -0.29 -15.16
C GLN A 116 8.75 -0.36 -15.42
N GLN A 117 8.28 -1.31 -16.23
CA GLN A 117 6.84 -1.48 -16.51
C GLN A 117 6.08 -2.08 -15.32
N ARG A 118 6.76 -2.69 -14.34
CA ARG A 118 6.11 -3.21 -13.15
C ARG A 118 5.56 -2.08 -12.30
N ARG A 119 4.24 -1.95 -12.30
CA ARG A 119 3.51 -1.10 -11.37
C ARG A 119 3.25 -1.89 -10.09
N ALA A 120 3.93 -1.52 -9.01
CA ALA A 120 3.64 -2.08 -7.70
C ALA A 120 2.17 -1.79 -7.34
N LEU A 121 1.49 -2.79 -6.79
CA LEU A 121 0.17 -2.58 -6.19
C LEU A 121 0.31 -1.54 -5.08
N ASN A 122 -0.56 -0.54 -5.09
CA ASN A 122 -0.59 0.43 -4.02
C ASN A 122 -1.20 -0.20 -2.76
N LYS A 123 -1.07 0.47 -1.61
CA LYS A 123 -1.57 -0.05 -0.32
C LYS A 123 -3.07 -0.29 -0.29
N LEU A 124 -3.85 0.51 -1.02
CA LEU A 124 -5.30 0.36 -1.10
C LEU A 124 -5.68 -0.92 -1.86
N ASP A 125 -4.96 -1.24 -2.94
CA ASP A 125 -5.19 -2.47 -3.71
C ASP A 125 -4.75 -3.70 -2.92
N LEU A 126 -3.62 -3.62 -2.21
CA LEU A 126 -3.15 -4.68 -1.31
C LEU A 126 -4.16 -4.98 -0.21
N PHE A 127 -4.76 -3.96 0.40
CA PHE A 127 -5.76 -4.15 1.45
C PHE A 127 -7.06 -4.76 0.91
N LYS A 128 -7.53 -4.30 -0.27
CA LYS A 128 -8.68 -4.94 -0.94
C LYS A 128 -8.42 -6.41 -1.22
N ALA A 129 -7.22 -6.75 -1.67
CA ALA A 129 -6.81 -8.14 -1.88
C ALA A 129 -6.76 -8.92 -0.55
N ALA A 130 -6.28 -8.30 0.54
CA ALA A 130 -6.25 -8.92 1.86
C ALA A 130 -7.66 -9.24 2.39
N VAL A 131 -8.60 -8.31 2.28
CA VAL A 131 -10.02 -8.54 2.62
C VAL A 131 -10.62 -9.65 1.75
N ALA A 132 -10.39 -9.61 0.43
CA ALA A 132 -10.87 -10.65 -0.48
C ALA A 132 -10.25 -12.03 -0.19
N GLY A 133 -9.04 -12.05 0.38
CA GLY A 133 -8.33 -13.25 0.80
C GLY A 133 -8.69 -13.75 2.22
N GLY A 134 -9.57 -13.05 2.95
CA GLY A 134 -9.98 -13.43 4.31
C GLY A 134 -8.91 -13.15 5.37
N ASP A 135 -8.09 -12.12 5.19
CA ASP A 135 -7.16 -11.68 6.24
C ASP A 135 -7.93 -11.10 7.43
N SER A 136 -7.79 -11.72 8.60
CA SER A 136 -8.58 -11.38 9.79
C SER A 136 -8.39 -9.95 10.29
N GLU A 137 -7.19 -9.36 10.12
CA GLU A 137 -6.94 -7.97 10.50
C GLU A 137 -7.63 -7.02 9.52
N ALA A 138 -7.46 -7.28 8.21
CA ALA A 138 -8.08 -6.51 7.15
C ALA A 138 -9.62 -6.54 7.23
N ASP A 139 -10.21 -7.72 7.47
CA ASP A 139 -11.65 -7.90 7.64
C ASP A 139 -12.18 -7.11 8.86
N ALA A 140 -11.46 -7.18 9.99
CA ALA A 140 -11.84 -6.45 11.19
C ALA A 140 -11.79 -4.92 11.00
N ILE A 141 -10.79 -4.43 10.24
CA ILE A 141 -10.67 -3.02 9.85
C ILE A 141 -11.78 -2.64 8.87
N ALA A 142 -12.09 -3.48 7.88
CA ALA A 142 -13.17 -3.24 6.92
C ALA A 142 -14.53 -3.11 7.63
N ALA A 143 -14.84 -4.02 8.55
CA ALA A 143 -16.04 -3.94 9.38
C ALA A 143 -16.06 -2.67 10.27
N ALA A 144 -14.90 -2.24 10.79
CA ALA A 144 -14.80 -0.99 11.55
C ALA A 144 -15.10 0.24 10.70
N LEU A 145 -14.67 0.25 9.44
CA LEU A 145 -14.97 1.31 8.49
C LEU A 145 -16.46 1.38 8.18
N GLU A 146 -17.07 0.25 7.87
CA GLU A 146 -18.51 0.17 7.58
C GLU A 146 -19.36 0.61 8.78
N ALA A 147 -19.02 0.17 9.99
CA ALA A 147 -19.68 0.58 11.22
C ALA A 147 -19.58 2.09 11.49
N ALA A 148 -18.53 2.74 11.01
CA ALA A 148 -18.35 4.20 11.10
C ALA A 148 -18.99 4.98 9.94
N GLY A 149 -19.73 4.31 9.04
CA GLY A 149 -20.29 4.94 7.83
C GLY A 149 -19.23 5.30 6.77
N LEU A 150 -18.00 4.81 6.92
CA LEU A 150 -16.88 5.05 6.03
C LEU A 150 -16.75 3.94 4.99
N ARG A 151 -16.18 4.27 3.83
CA ARG A 151 -15.96 3.32 2.74
C ARG A 151 -14.59 3.50 2.13
N LEU A 152 -14.00 2.41 1.67
CA LEU A 152 -12.76 2.50 0.91
C LEU A 152 -13.01 3.11 -0.47
N ALA A 153 -12.17 4.07 -0.84
CA ALA A 153 -12.13 4.62 -2.18
C ALA A 153 -11.71 3.56 -3.20
N ARG A 154 -12.13 3.73 -4.47
CA ARG A 154 -11.71 2.83 -5.56
C ARG A 154 -10.30 3.14 -6.07
N HIS A 155 -9.89 4.40 -5.99
CA HIS A 155 -8.61 4.93 -6.44
C HIS A 155 -8.20 6.10 -5.55
N THR A 156 -6.96 6.56 -5.65
CA THR A 156 -6.43 7.68 -4.86
C THR A 156 -6.88 9.07 -5.34
N ASN A 157 -7.48 9.18 -6.54
CA ASN A 157 -7.98 10.47 -7.03
C ASN A 157 -9.24 10.92 -6.28
N TYR A 158 -9.11 11.93 -5.42
CA TYR A 158 -10.19 12.39 -4.55
C TYR A 158 -11.33 13.11 -5.28
N THR A 159 -11.11 13.62 -6.50
CA THR A 159 -12.15 14.36 -7.24
C THR A 159 -13.32 13.48 -7.68
N ALA A 160 -13.10 12.17 -7.74
CA ALA A 160 -14.12 11.18 -8.05
C ALA A 160 -14.62 10.43 -6.80
N TRP A 161 -14.24 10.88 -5.60
CA TRP A 161 -14.74 10.31 -4.35
C TRP A 161 -16.14 10.82 -4.01
N LYS A 162 -16.92 9.96 -3.39
CA LYS A 162 -18.19 10.32 -2.75
C LYS A 162 -17.96 10.61 -1.26
N PRO A 163 -18.88 11.30 -0.58
CA PRO A 163 -18.82 11.46 0.86
C PRO A 163 -18.55 10.16 1.62
N GLY A 164 -17.74 10.23 2.69
CA GLY A 164 -17.35 9.08 3.51
C GLY A 164 -16.31 8.14 2.87
N MET A 165 -15.84 8.41 1.64
CA MET A 165 -14.77 7.64 1.03
C MET A 165 -13.38 8.04 1.55
N ILE A 166 -12.56 7.03 1.86
CA ILE A 166 -11.19 7.21 2.35
C ILE A 166 -10.20 6.30 1.62
N SER A 167 -8.92 6.68 1.60
CA SER A 167 -7.84 5.84 1.02
C SER A 167 -6.63 5.67 1.95
N ASN A 168 -6.68 6.19 3.19
CA ASN A 168 -5.56 6.23 4.14
C ASN A 168 -5.35 4.90 4.89
N VAL A 169 -5.45 3.78 4.18
CA VAL A 169 -5.40 2.43 4.76
C VAL A 169 -4.14 2.21 5.61
N ALA A 170 -2.97 2.62 5.12
CA ALA A 170 -1.71 2.41 5.85
C ALA A 170 -1.70 3.11 7.23
N GLY A 171 -2.36 4.27 7.35
CA GLY A 171 -2.49 4.97 8.64
C GLY A 171 -3.44 4.24 9.59
N ILE A 172 -4.48 3.60 9.04
CA ILE A 172 -5.46 2.82 9.82
C ILE A 172 -4.84 1.50 10.30
N GLU A 173 -4.13 0.77 9.44
CA GLU A 173 -3.36 -0.42 9.83
C GLU A 173 -2.34 -0.08 10.92
N GLN A 174 -1.64 1.06 10.78
CA GLN A 174 -0.69 1.52 11.79
C GLN A 174 -1.38 1.84 13.12
N ALA A 175 -2.52 2.54 13.11
CA ALA A 175 -3.30 2.81 14.32
C ALA A 175 -3.78 1.51 14.97
N TRP A 176 -4.29 0.57 14.18
CA TRP A 176 -4.77 -0.73 14.64
C TRP A 176 -3.69 -1.52 15.35
N ARG A 177 -2.49 -1.62 14.76
CA ARG A 177 -1.36 -2.36 15.34
C ARG A 177 -0.73 -1.66 16.54
N ARG A 178 -0.73 -0.32 16.57
CA ARG A 178 -0.06 0.46 17.63
C ARG A 178 -0.96 0.72 18.84
N HIS A 179 -2.23 1.03 18.62
CA HIS A 179 -3.18 1.45 19.66
C HIS A 179 -4.31 0.43 19.88
N GLY A 180 -4.39 -0.62 19.05
CA GLY A 180 -5.39 -1.67 19.16
C GLY A 180 -6.72 -1.34 18.48
N ALA A 181 -7.57 -2.36 18.41
CA ALA A 181 -8.87 -2.29 17.74
C ALA A 181 -9.82 -1.27 18.39
N LYS A 182 -9.85 -1.18 19.73
CA LYS A 182 -10.77 -0.30 20.47
C LYS A 182 -10.55 1.18 20.13
N VAL A 183 -9.31 1.66 20.23
CA VAL A 183 -8.94 3.04 19.89
C VAL A 183 -9.23 3.32 18.42
N THR A 184 -8.87 2.40 17.54
CA THR A 184 -9.00 2.62 16.09
C THR A 184 -10.47 2.66 15.66
N ARG A 185 -11.33 1.79 16.19
CA ARG A 185 -12.78 1.82 15.93
C ARG A 185 -13.39 3.14 16.40
N LEU A 186 -13.00 3.62 17.57
CA LEU A 186 -13.48 4.87 18.13
C LEU A 186 -13.05 6.08 17.27
N ALA A 187 -11.79 6.12 16.86
CA ALA A 187 -11.29 7.17 15.98
C ALA A 187 -11.96 7.15 14.59
N LEU A 188 -12.25 5.97 14.04
CA LEU A 188 -12.99 5.86 12.77
C LEU A 188 -14.41 6.38 12.93
N ARG A 189 -15.09 6.02 14.03
CA ARG A 189 -16.42 6.54 14.37
C ARG A 189 -16.41 8.07 14.48
N ALA A 190 -15.44 8.65 15.20
CA ALA A 190 -15.32 10.10 15.32
C ALA A 190 -15.12 10.78 13.96
N LEU A 191 -14.24 10.22 13.11
CA LEU A 191 -14.03 10.73 11.75
C LEU A 191 -15.31 10.68 10.90
N GLY A 192 -16.06 9.57 10.98
CA GLY A 192 -17.30 9.38 10.22
C GLY A 192 -18.44 10.29 10.68
N GLU A 193 -18.58 10.49 11.99
CA GLU A 193 -19.60 11.36 12.58
C GLU A 193 -19.28 12.85 12.35
N ALA A 194 -18.07 13.30 12.71
CA ALA A 194 -17.70 14.72 12.64
C ALA A 194 -17.64 15.27 11.21
N LEU A 195 -17.29 14.43 10.23
CA LEU A 195 -17.15 14.84 8.83
C LEU A 195 -18.20 14.16 7.92
N ALA A 196 -19.36 13.81 8.50
CA ALA A 196 -20.47 13.22 7.77
C ALA A 196 -20.87 14.07 6.55
N GLY A 197 -21.14 13.42 5.42
CA GLY A 197 -21.53 14.11 4.18
C GLY A 197 -20.38 14.79 3.43
N GLN A 198 -19.14 14.80 3.95
CA GLN A 198 -18.00 15.43 3.29
C GLN A 198 -17.16 14.43 2.47
N VAL A 199 -16.55 14.92 1.39
CA VAL A 199 -15.45 14.21 0.72
C VAL A 199 -14.20 14.32 1.59
N LEU A 200 -13.69 13.19 2.08
CA LEU A 200 -12.65 13.12 3.12
C LEU A 200 -11.24 13.22 2.53
N ARG A 201 -10.96 14.31 1.80
CA ARG A 201 -9.68 14.54 1.10
C ARG A 201 -8.48 14.49 2.05
N TYR A 202 -8.63 15.00 3.27
CA TYR A 202 -7.53 15.11 4.23
C TYR A 202 -7.64 14.12 5.40
N ALA A 203 -8.49 13.09 5.31
CA ALA A 203 -8.61 12.06 6.35
C ALA A 203 -7.26 11.45 6.74
N GLY A 204 -6.37 11.17 5.78
CA GLY A 204 -5.04 10.64 6.09
C GLY A 204 -4.14 11.58 6.91
N SER A 205 -4.43 12.89 6.89
CA SER A 205 -3.72 13.89 7.69
C SER A 205 -4.37 14.12 9.04
N ILE A 206 -5.69 14.05 9.12
CA ILE A 206 -6.50 14.32 10.32
C ILE A 206 -6.56 13.10 11.24
N PHE A 207 -6.69 11.91 10.67
CA PHE A 207 -6.93 10.66 11.41
C PHE A 207 -5.89 10.35 12.50
N PRO A 208 -4.57 10.55 12.32
CA PRO A 208 -3.60 10.33 13.40
C PRO A 208 -3.86 11.20 14.64
N GLY A 209 -4.36 12.42 14.45
CA GLY A 209 -4.74 13.34 15.52
C GLY A 209 -5.95 12.85 16.30
N ILE A 210 -7.00 12.43 15.59
CA ILE A 210 -8.19 11.80 16.19
C ILE A 210 -7.80 10.55 17.00
N VAL A 211 -6.92 9.70 16.44
CA VAL A 211 -6.39 8.52 17.13
C VAL A 211 -5.66 8.89 18.42
N ALA A 212 -4.88 9.98 18.43
CA ALA A 212 -4.15 10.41 19.61
C ALA A 212 -5.09 10.81 20.77
N VAL A 213 -6.11 11.61 20.48
CA VAL A 213 -7.13 12.00 21.48
C VAL A 213 -7.88 10.76 21.99
N CYS A 214 -8.33 9.88 21.09
CA CYS A 214 -9.00 8.64 21.48
C CYS A 214 -8.10 7.73 22.35
N ALA A 215 -6.81 7.65 22.05
CA ALA A 215 -5.86 6.86 22.82
C ALA A 215 -5.63 7.44 24.22
N GLU A 216 -5.60 8.77 24.35
CA GLU A 216 -5.46 9.45 25.63
C GLU A 216 -6.71 9.24 26.50
N VAL A 217 -7.90 9.53 25.97
CA VAL A 217 -9.17 9.37 26.71
C VAL A 217 -9.40 7.93 27.16
N LEU A 218 -9.01 6.94 26.35
CA LEU A 218 -9.14 5.53 26.72
C LEU A 218 -8.07 5.06 27.72
N LYS A 219 -6.93 5.75 27.84
CA LYS A 219 -5.89 5.41 28.82
C LYS A 219 -6.38 5.61 30.25
N ASP A 220 -7.29 6.56 30.45
CA ASP A 220 -7.87 6.88 31.76
C ASP A 220 -8.99 5.92 32.17
N GLY A 221 -9.23 4.85 31.39
CA GLY A 221 -10.12 3.74 31.76
C GLY A 221 -11.63 4.02 31.65
N ALA A 222 -12.04 5.28 31.62
CA ALA A 222 -13.44 5.69 31.56
C ALA A 222 -14.07 5.63 30.16
N GLY A 223 -13.26 5.77 29.10
CA GLY A 223 -13.79 6.04 27.76
C GLY A 223 -14.38 7.45 27.66
N PHE A 224 -15.00 7.79 26.52
CA PHE A 224 -15.75 9.05 26.44
C PHE A 224 -17.08 8.87 27.18
N ALA A 225 -17.33 9.74 28.17
CA ALA A 225 -18.69 10.02 28.59
C ALA A 225 -19.45 10.71 27.43
N ASP A 226 -20.78 10.59 27.38
CA ASP A 226 -21.59 11.03 26.24
C ASP A 226 -21.43 12.54 25.93
N ASP A 227 -21.28 13.36 26.97
CA ASP A 227 -21.00 14.80 26.89
C ASP A 227 -19.63 15.08 26.22
N ARG A 228 -18.59 14.36 26.64
CA ARG A 228 -17.23 14.51 26.06
C ARG A 228 -17.15 13.99 24.63
N TRP A 229 -17.97 12.98 24.27
CA TRP A 229 -18.04 12.52 22.89
C TRP A 229 -18.59 13.61 21.98
N ALA A 230 -19.71 14.24 22.35
CA ALA A 230 -20.30 15.33 21.59
C ALA A 230 -19.31 16.49 21.38
N LEU A 231 -18.65 16.93 22.46
CA LEU A 231 -17.60 17.96 22.41
C LEU A 231 -16.47 17.60 21.46
N PHE A 232 -16.00 16.35 21.49
CA PHE A 232 -14.96 15.89 20.59
C PHE A 232 -15.40 15.92 19.11
N ILE A 233 -16.64 15.50 18.82
CA ILE A 233 -17.20 15.58 17.47
C ILE A 233 -17.31 17.04 17.00
N GLU A 234 -17.80 17.93 17.86
CA GLU A 234 -17.93 19.36 17.58
C GLU A 234 -16.57 20.01 17.33
N MET A 235 -15.55 19.71 18.13
CA MET A 235 -14.18 20.18 17.93
C MET A 235 -13.67 19.82 16.53
N ILE A 236 -13.82 18.56 16.12
CA ILE A 236 -13.36 18.10 14.80
C ILE A 236 -14.16 18.80 13.68
N ALA A 237 -15.48 18.94 13.85
CA ALA A 237 -16.40 19.50 12.87
C ALA A 237 -16.29 21.03 12.71
N ALA A 238 -15.92 21.75 13.78
CA ALA A 238 -15.75 23.20 13.78
C ALA A 238 -14.59 23.64 12.85
N GLY A 239 -13.55 22.82 12.72
CA GLY A 239 -12.45 23.06 11.79
C GLY A 239 -12.73 22.49 10.40
N GLU A 240 -12.62 23.32 9.35
CA GLU A 240 -12.57 22.82 7.98
C GLU A 240 -11.40 21.84 7.81
N GLN A 241 -11.58 20.76 7.04
CA GLN A 241 -10.49 19.79 6.80
C GLN A 241 -9.19 20.45 6.29
N ALA A 242 -9.31 21.52 5.48
CA ALA A 242 -8.18 22.27 4.97
C ALA A 242 -7.46 23.07 6.07
N GLN A 243 -8.20 23.59 7.05
CA GLN A 243 -7.67 24.32 8.19
C GLN A 243 -6.86 23.39 9.10
N TRP A 244 -7.43 22.25 9.50
CA TRP A 244 -6.71 21.21 10.22
C TRP A 244 -5.41 20.82 9.49
N ARG A 245 -5.48 20.62 8.17
CA ARG A 245 -4.32 20.28 7.35
C ARG A 245 -3.25 21.39 7.36
N ALA A 246 -3.66 22.66 7.38
CA ALA A 246 -2.76 23.81 7.44
C ALA A 246 -2.06 23.90 8.79
N ASP A 247 -2.78 23.72 9.90
CA ASP A 247 -2.22 23.79 11.25
C ASP A 247 -1.22 22.67 11.51
N ILE A 248 -1.50 21.46 11.05
CA ILE A 248 -0.54 20.34 11.09
C ILE A 248 0.73 20.67 10.29
N ALA A 249 0.58 21.33 9.13
CA ALA A 249 1.74 21.78 8.36
C ALA A 249 2.54 22.86 9.09
N ARG A 250 1.88 23.87 9.67
CA ARG A 250 2.52 24.93 10.46
C ARG A 250 3.29 24.35 11.64
N TYR A 251 2.67 23.44 12.40
CA TYR A 251 3.32 22.75 13.51
C TYR A 251 4.59 22.00 13.05
N ARG A 252 4.51 21.30 11.92
CA ARG A 252 5.66 20.57 11.37
C ARG A 252 6.78 21.48 10.89
N VAL A 253 6.47 22.65 10.31
CA VAL A 253 7.48 23.64 9.92
C VAL A 253 8.21 24.17 11.14
N ALA A 254 7.50 24.44 12.24
CA ALA A 254 8.10 24.81 13.52
C ALA A 254 8.90 23.66 14.17
N ASN A 255 8.59 22.40 13.82
CA ASN A 255 9.17 21.18 14.41
C ASN A 255 9.70 20.21 13.34
N PRO A 256 10.82 20.53 12.63
CA PRO A 256 11.22 19.84 11.40
C PRO A 256 11.56 18.35 11.56
N ASN A 257 11.93 17.92 12.77
CA ASN A 257 12.28 16.52 13.07
C ASN A 257 11.08 15.64 13.45
N VAL A 258 9.88 16.22 13.56
CA VAL A 258 8.67 15.50 13.95
C VAL A 258 8.00 14.88 12.72
N LYS A 259 7.65 13.60 12.83
CA LYS A 259 6.91 12.88 11.77
C LYS A 259 5.51 13.49 11.62
N TYR A 260 4.98 13.42 10.40
CA TYR A 260 3.67 14.01 10.08
C TYR A 260 2.53 13.52 11.00
N SER A 261 2.48 12.21 11.31
CA SER A 261 1.48 11.65 12.23
C SER A 261 1.61 12.18 13.66
N ALA A 262 2.83 12.45 14.13
CA ALA A 262 3.08 13.03 15.44
C ALA A 262 2.75 14.53 15.47
N SER A 263 2.96 15.26 14.37
CA SER A 263 2.47 16.64 14.23
C SER A 263 0.94 16.72 14.29
N SER A 264 0.25 15.77 13.63
CA SER A 264 -1.20 15.66 13.70
C SER A 264 -1.69 15.35 15.12
N ALA A 265 -1.03 14.42 15.82
CA ALA A 265 -1.30 14.14 17.22
C ALA A 265 -1.17 15.39 18.11
N ALA A 266 -0.08 16.13 17.98
CA ALA A 266 0.16 17.32 18.80
C ALA A 266 -0.91 18.41 18.60
N VAL A 267 -1.30 18.69 17.35
CA VAL A 267 -2.32 19.70 17.05
C VAL A 267 -3.69 19.32 17.60
N PHE A 268 -4.10 18.05 17.45
CA PHE A 268 -5.40 17.59 17.95
C PHE A 268 -5.45 17.51 19.47
N LEU A 269 -4.37 17.07 20.12
CA LEU A 269 -4.28 17.05 21.58
C LEU A 269 -4.31 18.46 22.17
N ALA A 270 -3.60 19.42 21.57
CA ALA A 270 -3.63 20.80 22.02
C ALA A 270 -5.04 21.39 21.95
N ALA A 271 -5.74 21.21 20.81
CA ALA A 271 -7.13 21.67 20.66
C ALA A 271 -8.08 20.98 21.64
N TRP A 272 -7.86 19.70 21.92
CA TRP A 272 -8.66 18.95 22.89
C TRP A 272 -8.45 19.45 24.32
N HIS A 273 -7.21 19.73 24.71
CA HIS A 273 -6.89 20.25 26.04
C HIS A 273 -7.37 21.68 26.25
N GLU A 274 -7.28 22.52 25.23
CA GLU A 274 -7.83 23.89 25.25
C GLU A 274 -9.35 23.86 25.49
N LEU A 275 -10.09 23.05 24.73
CA LEU A 275 -11.53 22.89 24.88
C LEU A 275 -11.92 22.38 26.29
N LEU A 276 -11.17 21.42 26.83
CA LEU A 276 -11.42 20.92 28.19
C LEU A 276 -11.08 21.95 29.27
N GLY A 277 -10.12 22.85 29.02
CA GLY A 277 -9.75 23.93 29.93
C GLY A 277 -10.86 24.97 30.05
N GLU A 278 -11.42 25.40 28.92
CA GLU A 278 -12.52 26.39 28.87
C GLU A 278 -13.75 25.92 29.66
N LEU A 279 -14.11 24.62 29.56
CA LEU A 279 -15.25 24.06 30.28
C LEU A 279 -15.07 24.07 31.80
N VAL A 280 -13.84 23.93 32.30
CA VAL A 280 -13.56 23.97 33.74
C VAL A 280 -13.61 25.41 34.27
N GLU A 281 -13.30 26.39 33.43
CA GLU A 281 -13.39 27.82 33.77
C GLU A 281 -14.85 28.32 33.78
N ASP A 282 -15.71 27.82 32.89
CA ASP A 282 -17.13 28.19 32.84
C ASP A 282 -17.97 27.58 34.00
N ASP A 283 -17.52 26.47 34.59
CA ASP A 283 -18.17 25.79 35.72
C ASP A 283 -17.70 26.28 37.11
N ALA A 284 -16.73 27.21 37.18
CA ALA A 284 -16.09 27.72 38.40
C ALA A 284 -16.60 29.11 38.84
#